data_AF-I8VJQ0-F1
#
_entry.id   AF-I8VJQ0-F1
#
_cell.length_a   1.000
_cell.length_b   1.000
_cell.length_c   1.000
_cell.angle_alpha   90.00
_cell.angle_beta   90.00
_cell.angle_gamma   90.00
#
_symmetry.space_group_name_H-M   'P 1'
#
loop_
_entity.id
_entity.type
_entity.pdbx_description
1 polymer ?
#
loop_
_entity_poly.entity_id
_entity_poly.type
_entity_poly.pdbx_seq_one_letter_code
_entity_poly.pdbx_strand_id
1 'polypeptide(L)'
;MKNFLIGLFTFIGTTGINAQTQSITVHSQTTGKEEIIDVPESMQSEMDSLYWDWQSKNYITLGENCTMASTNPVVSDSIYMDRLSRIPSIIEMPYNEAVRKFIDMYAVRLRNKVSFMLAATNFYMPIFEEALDLYDLPQELKYLPVIESALNPVAVSRQGATGLWQFMLGTGKIYGLKNNSLIDERRDPVKSTWAAARYLKDLYDIYQDWNLVLAAYNCGPGTINKAIRRAGGATDYWTIYNYLPKETRGYVPAFIAANYIMTYYCEHDICPMETQLPNATDTIHINKDLHLQQVAEVCNINLDQLRSLNPQYKKDIIPGNSELCVLRLPNNFVSTFIDRQDSVFAYKPNEYLTKRKTVAIKETTSSRNRSSKGTLYHKIKQGDTLGGIAAKYHVSISQLRNLNGIKGNNIRAGKSLRIR
;
A
#
# COMPACT_ATOMS: atom_id res chain seq x y z
N MET A 1 31.96 45.15 -22.54
CA MET A 1 30.55 44.71 -22.63
C MET A 1 30.29 43.72 -21.50
N LYS A 2 29.32 44.04 -20.63
CA LYS A 2 28.98 43.30 -19.41
C LYS A 2 28.35 41.96 -19.76
N ASN A 3 28.92 40.84 -19.32
CA ASN A 3 28.25 39.55 -19.33
C ASN A 3 27.69 39.28 -17.93
N PHE A 4 26.36 39.30 -17.84
CA PHE A 4 25.59 38.92 -16.67
C PHE A 4 25.65 37.39 -16.50
N LEU A 5 26.21 36.93 -15.39
CA LEU A 5 26.04 35.58 -14.86
C LEU A 5 24.80 35.60 -13.95
N ILE A 6 23.68 35.07 -14.44
CA ILE A 6 22.49 34.82 -13.62
C ILE A 6 22.67 33.44 -12.98
N GLY A 7 23.14 33.43 -11.73
CA GLY A 7 23.12 32.25 -10.88
C GLY A 7 21.70 32.01 -10.37
N LEU A 8 21.05 30.97 -10.90
CA LEU A 8 19.74 30.51 -10.42
C LEU A 8 19.96 29.65 -9.16
N PHE A 9 19.99 30.28 -7.99
CA PHE A 9 19.91 29.56 -6.70
C PHE A 9 18.47 29.06 -6.53
N THR A 10 18.23 27.80 -6.88
CA THR A 10 17.01 27.09 -6.50
C THR A 10 17.14 26.67 -5.05
N PHE A 11 16.49 27.42 -4.16
CA PHE A 11 16.20 26.99 -2.80
C PHE A 11 15.24 25.80 -2.88
N ILE A 12 15.78 24.58 -2.80
CA ILE A 12 14.98 23.39 -2.53
C ILE A 12 14.60 23.46 -1.05
N GLY A 13 13.50 24.15 -0.77
CA GLY A 13 12.81 24.04 0.51
C GLY A 13 12.31 22.61 0.66
N THR A 14 13.07 21.79 1.38
CA THR A 14 12.58 20.51 1.88
C THR A 14 11.57 20.82 2.97
N THR A 15 10.30 20.94 2.59
CA THR A 15 9.22 20.81 3.58
C THR A 15 9.18 19.35 3.99
N GLY A 16 10.01 19.01 4.98
CA GLY A 16 9.82 17.81 5.77
C GLY A 16 8.43 17.90 6.38
N ILE A 17 7.49 17.13 5.85
CA ILE A 17 6.21 16.87 6.52
C ILE A 17 6.57 16.01 7.73
N ASN A 18 6.92 16.65 8.84
CA ASN A 18 6.86 16.02 10.14
C ASN A 18 5.38 15.82 10.42
N ALA A 19 4.84 14.62 10.13
CA ALA A 19 3.57 14.20 10.68
C ALA A 19 3.72 14.19 12.21
N GLN A 20 3.28 15.25 12.88
CA GLN A 20 3.18 15.25 14.33
C GLN A 20 2.12 14.20 14.70
N THR A 21 2.54 13.15 15.40
CA THR A 21 1.61 12.17 15.98
C THR A 21 0.58 12.92 16.81
N GLN A 22 -0.70 12.89 16.41
CA GLN A 22 -1.74 13.51 17.22
C GLN A 22 -1.91 12.71 18.51
N SER A 23 -2.03 13.41 19.64
CA SER A 23 -2.21 12.81 20.95
C SER A 23 -3.37 13.47 21.69
N ILE A 24 -4.05 12.72 22.53
CA ILE A 24 -5.03 13.25 23.48
C ILE A 24 -4.42 13.30 24.88
N THR A 25 -4.78 14.33 25.64
CA THR A 25 -4.47 14.43 27.07
C THR A 25 -5.69 14.00 27.87
N VAL A 26 -5.49 13.07 28.80
CA VAL A 26 -6.50 12.51 29.68
C VAL A 26 -6.07 12.73 31.13
N HIS A 27 -6.99 13.10 32.01
CA HIS A 27 -6.71 13.18 33.44
C HIS A 27 -7.04 11.84 34.11
N SER A 28 -6.01 11.17 34.64
CA SER A 28 -6.21 9.93 35.38
C SER A 28 -7.00 10.22 36.67
N GLN A 29 -8.24 9.76 36.75
CA GLN A 29 -9.06 9.90 37.97
C GLN A 29 -8.45 9.18 39.19
N THR A 30 -7.65 8.14 38.96
CA THR A 30 -6.98 7.35 40.01
C THR A 30 -5.66 7.94 40.49
N THR A 31 -4.91 8.63 39.63
CA THR A 31 -3.57 9.15 39.96
C THR A 31 -3.47 10.68 39.98
N GLY A 32 -4.49 11.38 39.49
CA GLY A 32 -4.54 12.84 39.38
C GLY A 32 -3.55 13.43 38.36
N LYS A 33 -2.86 12.58 37.58
CA LYS A 33 -1.85 13.01 36.60
C LYS A 33 -2.44 13.12 35.20
N GLU A 34 -1.92 14.09 34.45
CA GLU A 34 -2.12 14.15 33.00
C GLU A 34 -1.37 13.02 32.30
N GLU A 35 -2.08 12.35 31.41
CA GLU A 35 -1.56 11.28 30.58
C GLU A 35 -1.72 11.65 29.11
N ILE A 36 -0.65 11.48 28.35
CA ILE A 36 -0.66 11.65 26.90
C ILE A 36 -0.81 10.27 26.26
N ILE A 37 -1.86 10.12 25.45
CA ILE A 37 -2.22 8.90 24.72
C ILE A 37 -2.13 9.21 23.23
N ASP A 38 -1.49 8.33 22.47
CA ASP A 38 -1.37 8.50 21.02
C ASP A 38 -2.68 8.07 20.35
N VAL A 39 -3.12 8.85 19.35
CA VAL A 39 -4.32 8.56 18.56
C VAL A 39 -3.97 7.50 17.49
N PRO A 40 -4.83 6.51 17.17
CA PRO A 40 -4.60 5.59 16.06
C PRO A 40 -4.30 6.28 14.72
N GLU A 41 -3.39 5.74 13.90
CA GLU A 41 -2.92 6.37 12.64
C GLU A 41 -4.08 6.72 11.69
N SER A 42 -5.09 5.86 11.60
CA SER A 42 -6.30 6.07 10.78
C SER A 42 -7.09 7.32 11.18
N MET A 43 -6.99 7.77 12.44
CA MET A 43 -7.65 8.97 12.96
C MET A 43 -6.78 10.22 12.86
N GLN A 44 -5.46 10.06 12.72
CA GLN A 44 -4.51 11.19 12.62
C GLN A 44 -4.48 11.83 11.23
N SER A 45 -4.67 11.03 10.18
CA SER A 45 -4.67 11.53 8.80
C SER A 45 -5.89 12.42 8.55
N GLU A 46 -5.62 13.69 8.24
CA GLU A 46 -6.55 14.55 7.52
C GLU A 46 -6.78 13.93 6.15
N MET A 47 -7.87 13.15 6.05
CA MET A 47 -8.55 12.70 4.85
C MET A 47 -7.66 12.67 3.61
N ASP A 48 -6.87 11.61 3.42
CA ASP A 48 -5.93 11.45 2.29
C ASP A 48 -6.50 12.05 0.98
N SER A 49 -6.07 13.27 0.68
CA SER A 49 -6.79 14.31 -0.10
C SER A 49 -7.08 13.98 -1.56
N LEU A 50 -6.69 12.80 -2.04
CA LEU A 50 -6.82 12.42 -3.46
C LEU A 50 -7.54 11.09 -3.64
N TYR A 51 -7.30 10.08 -2.80
CA TYR A 51 -7.97 8.79 -2.96
C TYR A 51 -9.37 8.80 -2.34
N TRP A 52 -9.52 9.41 -1.16
CA TRP A 52 -10.85 9.61 -0.58
C TRP A 52 -11.65 10.66 -1.32
N ASP A 53 -11.03 11.72 -1.82
CA ASP A 53 -11.67 12.70 -2.69
C ASP A 53 -12.13 12.06 -4.01
N TRP A 54 -11.35 11.11 -4.53
CA TRP A 54 -11.71 10.35 -5.71
C TRP A 54 -12.82 9.32 -5.44
N GLN A 55 -12.75 8.53 -4.36
CA GLN A 55 -13.83 7.60 -4.00
C GLN A 55 -15.11 8.33 -3.58
N SER A 56 -15.01 9.47 -2.91
CA SER A 56 -16.17 10.30 -2.55
C SER A 56 -16.79 10.90 -3.80
N LYS A 57 -16.04 11.59 -4.66
CA LYS A 57 -16.60 12.22 -5.86
C LYS A 57 -17.21 11.24 -6.86
N ASN A 58 -16.71 9.99 -6.93
CA ASN A 58 -17.18 9.01 -7.91
C ASN A 58 -18.22 8.02 -7.38
N TYR A 59 -18.32 7.81 -6.06
CA TYR A 59 -19.24 6.84 -5.50
C TYR A 59 -20.01 7.31 -4.27
N ILE A 60 -19.70 8.45 -3.65
CA ILE A 60 -20.36 8.84 -2.41
C ILE A 60 -20.82 10.30 -2.45
N THR A 61 -22.14 10.50 -2.45
CA THR A 61 -22.75 11.83 -2.49
C THR A 61 -23.32 12.20 -1.13
N LEU A 62 -23.30 13.50 -0.80
CA LEU A 62 -24.15 14.00 0.28
C LEU A 62 -25.60 13.82 -0.20
N GLY A 63 -26.35 12.94 0.46
CA GLY A 63 -27.76 12.72 0.10
C GLY A 63 -28.55 14.03 0.18
N GLU A 64 -29.56 14.18 -0.66
CA GLU A 64 -30.32 15.43 -0.82
C GLU A 64 -30.96 15.92 0.51
N ASN A 65 -31.18 15.01 1.45
CA ASN A 65 -31.79 15.28 2.76
C ASN A 65 -30.79 15.28 3.95
N CYS A 66 -29.47 15.17 3.69
CA CYS A 66 -28.46 15.07 4.74
C CYS A 66 -27.88 16.46 5.10
N THR A 67 -28.47 17.10 6.11
CA THR A 67 -27.91 18.31 6.73
C THR A 67 -27.20 17.95 8.03
N MET A 68 -25.87 17.75 7.98
CA MET A 68 -25.09 17.62 9.20
C MET A 68 -25.07 18.95 9.95
N ALA A 69 -25.55 18.97 11.19
CA ALA A 69 -25.43 20.14 12.05
C ALA A 69 -23.94 20.52 12.22
N SER A 70 -23.65 21.82 12.17
CA SER A 70 -22.29 22.36 12.36
C SER A 70 -21.83 22.30 13.82
N THR A 71 -22.74 22.02 14.75
CA THR A 71 -22.50 21.94 16.19
C THR A 71 -22.95 20.59 16.72
N ASN A 72 -22.09 19.90 17.46
CA ASN A 72 -22.42 18.63 18.09
C ASN A 72 -23.31 18.87 19.33
N PRO A 73 -24.33 18.05 19.60
CA PRO A 73 -25.11 18.16 20.83
C PRO A 73 -24.22 18.03 22.07
N VAL A 74 -24.49 18.86 23.07
CA VAL A 74 -23.81 18.76 24.37
C VAL A 74 -24.45 17.63 25.15
N VAL A 75 -23.71 16.53 25.32
CA VAL A 75 -24.15 15.32 26.00
C VAL A 75 -23.38 15.17 27.32
N SER A 76 -24.10 14.92 28.42
CA SER A 76 -23.51 14.68 29.74
C SER A 76 -22.85 13.31 29.82
N ASP A 77 -21.86 13.16 30.70
CA ASP A 77 -21.14 11.90 30.92
C ASP A 77 -22.08 10.75 31.31
N SER A 78 -23.10 11.03 32.13
CA SER A 78 -24.13 10.05 32.50
C SER A 78 -24.87 9.44 31.31
N ILE A 79 -25.10 10.22 30.24
CA ILE A 79 -25.75 9.74 29.01
C ILE A 79 -24.79 8.84 28.22
N TYR A 80 -23.49 9.16 28.18
CA TYR A 80 -22.51 8.27 27.55
C TYR A 80 -22.40 6.94 28.29
N MET A 81 -22.36 6.97 29.62
CA MET A 81 -22.34 5.77 30.46
C MET A 81 -23.57 4.88 30.21
N ASP A 82 -24.78 5.49 30.18
CA ASP A 82 -26.03 4.79 29.91
C ASP A 82 -26.08 4.21 28.48
N ARG A 83 -25.64 4.96 27.48
CA ARG A 83 -25.63 4.47 26.09
C ARG A 83 -24.63 3.34 25.91
N LEU A 84 -23.42 3.45 26.46
CA LEU A 84 -22.41 2.39 26.39
C LEU A 84 -22.91 1.09 27.06
N SER A 85 -23.57 1.18 28.22
CA SER A 85 -24.09 0.00 28.93
C SER A 85 -25.28 -0.67 28.21
N ARG A 86 -25.97 0.04 27.31
CA ARG A 86 -27.08 -0.48 26.51
C ARG A 86 -26.64 -1.13 25.19
N ILE A 87 -25.36 -1.02 24.80
CA ILE A 87 -24.86 -1.71 23.61
C ILE A 87 -24.88 -3.22 23.89
N PRO A 88 -25.61 -4.04 23.10
CA PRO A 88 -25.66 -5.48 23.29
C PRO A 88 -24.30 -6.07 22.89
N SER A 89 -23.41 -6.22 23.87
CA SER A 89 -22.00 -6.56 23.66
C SER A 89 -21.53 -7.65 24.61
N ILE A 90 -20.68 -8.54 24.09
CA ILE A 90 -19.85 -9.49 24.84
C ILE A 90 -18.56 -8.79 25.28
N ILE A 91 -18.02 -7.90 24.45
CA ILE A 91 -16.82 -7.13 24.78
C ILE A 91 -17.23 -5.99 25.72
N GLU A 92 -16.56 -5.85 26.85
CA GLU A 92 -16.87 -4.77 27.80
C GLU A 92 -16.67 -3.38 27.18
N MET A 93 -17.65 -2.50 27.37
CA MET A 93 -17.64 -1.12 26.87
C MET A 93 -17.63 -0.09 28.01
N PRO A 94 -16.66 -0.12 28.96
CA PRO A 94 -16.69 0.75 30.11
C PRO A 94 -16.47 2.21 29.73
N TYR A 95 -17.12 3.12 30.46
CA TYR A 95 -16.86 4.53 30.37
C TYR A 95 -15.60 4.91 31.16
N ASN A 96 -14.74 5.73 30.54
CA ASN A 96 -13.69 6.48 31.21
C ASN A 96 -13.34 7.72 30.37
N GLU A 97 -12.48 8.60 30.89
CA GLU A 97 -12.13 9.83 30.19
C GLU A 97 -11.42 9.58 28.85
N ALA A 98 -10.59 8.53 28.72
CA ALA A 98 -9.98 8.20 27.43
C ALA A 98 -11.04 7.83 26.38
N VAL A 99 -11.98 6.95 26.73
CA VAL A 99 -13.13 6.61 25.87
C VAL A 99 -13.92 7.85 25.50
N ARG A 100 -14.22 8.72 26.47
CA ARG A 100 -14.92 9.99 26.23
C ARG A 100 -14.22 10.87 25.20
N LYS A 101 -12.90 11.06 25.33
CA LYS A 101 -12.11 11.87 24.38
C LYS A 101 -12.12 11.28 22.98
N PHE A 102 -12.06 9.95 22.83
CA PHE A 102 -12.18 9.30 21.53
C PHE A 102 -13.59 9.44 20.93
N ILE A 103 -14.64 9.36 21.76
CA ILE A 103 -16.02 9.62 21.31
C ILE A 103 -16.15 11.06 20.81
N ASP A 104 -15.66 12.04 21.57
CA ASP A 104 -15.69 13.45 21.17
C ASP A 104 -14.90 13.68 19.87
N MET A 105 -13.77 13.00 19.68
CA MET A 105 -13.00 13.09 18.44
C MET A 105 -13.81 12.59 17.23
N TYR A 106 -14.48 11.45 17.36
CA TYR A 106 -15.37 10.95 16.31
C TYR A 106 -16.57 11.86 16.05
N ALA A 107 -17.24 12.28 17.12
CA ALA A 107 -18.46 13.05 17.05
C ALA A 107 -18.25 14.52 16.64
N VAL A 108 -17.05 15.08 16.83
CA VAL A 108 -16.76 16.50 16.55
C VAL A 108 -15.76 16.66 15.42
N ARG A 109 -14.55 16.09 15.54
CA ARG A 109 -13.45 16.35 14.59
C ARG A 109 -13.56 15.49 13.34
N LEU A 110 -14.05 14.26 13.46
CA LEU A 110 -14.07 13.28 12.37
C LEU A 110 -15.47 13.05 11.77
N ARG A 111 -16.42 13.97 11.96
CA ARG A 111 -17.83 13.82 11.51
C ARG A 111 -17.97 13.40 10.05
N ASN A 112 -17.26 14.08 9.14
CA ASN A 112 -17.28 13.74 7.70
C ASN A 112 -16.73 12.33 7.44
N LYS A 113 -15.71 11.92 8.20
CA LYS A 113 -15.12 10.57 8.10
C LYS A 113 -16.09 9.52 8.62
N VAL A 114 -16.80 9.79 9.72
CA VAL A 114 -17.86 8.92 10.24
C VAL A 114 -18.99 8.80 9.24
N SER A 115 -19.49 9.92 8.71
CA SER A 115 -20.51 9.98 7.66
C SER A 115 -20.13 9.14 6.43
N PHE A 116 -18.88 9.23 5.99
CA PHE A 116 -18.32 8.38 4.93
C PHE A 116 -18.30 6.89 5.32
N MET A 117 -17.77 6.56 6.51
CA MET A 117 -17.66 5.17 6.95
C MET A 117 -19.03 4.51 7.10
N LEU A 118 -20.04 5.26 7.54
CA LEU A 118 -21.45 4.84 7.59
C LEU A 118 -22.03 4.54 6.20
N ALA A 119 -21.54 5.16 5.13
CA ALA A 119 -21.93 4.81 3.77
C ALA A 119 -21.26 3.49 3.35
N ALA A 120 -19.97 3.35 3.66
CA ALA A 120 -19.18 2.16 3.31
C ALA A 120 -19.59 0.89 4.07
N THR A 121 -20.20 1.02 5.26
CA THR A 121 -20.64 -0.13 6.07
C THR A 121 -21.61 -1.04 5.33
N ASN A 122 -22.49 -0.50 4.49
CA ASN A 122 -23.46 -1.29 3.73
C ASN A 122 -22.81 -2.36 2.84
N PHE A 123 -21.59 -2.11 2.37
CA PHE A 123 -20.85 -3.07 1.55
C PHE A 123 -19.95 -3.99 2.39
N TYR A 124 -19.26 -3.45 3.39
CA TYR A 124 -18.24 -4.21 4.12
C TYR A 124 -18.77 -5.00 5.33
N MET A 125 -19.74 -4.46 6.07
CA MET A 125 -20.21 -5.09 7.30
C MET A 125 -20.78 -6.49 7.09
N PRO A 126 -21.58 -6.77 6.04
CA PRO A 126 -22.05 -8.14 5.79
C PRO A 126 -20.90 -9.15 5.62
N ILE A 127 -19.80 -8.75 5.00
CA ILE A 127 -18.61 -9.60 4.83
C ILE A 127 -17.94 -9.87 6.19
N PHE A 128 -17.89 -8.86 7.06
CA PHE A 128 -17.30 -8.96 8.39
C PHE A 128 -18.15 -9.86 9.29
N GLU A 129 -19.45 -9.59 9.36
CA GLU A 129 -20.43 -10.33 10.17
C GLU A 129 -20.44 -11.81 9.79
N GLU A 130 -20.46 -12.15 8.49
CA GLU A 130 -20.43 -13.53 8.03
C GLU A 130 -19.19 -14.30 8.56
N ALA A 131 -18.01 -13.68 8.49
CA ALA A 131 -16.80 -14.32 8.98
C ALA A 131 -16.77 -14.39 10.51
N LEU A 132 -17.20 -13.35 11.22
CA LEU A 132 -17.24 -13.35 12.68
C LEU A 132 -18.22 -14.41 13.21
N ASP A 133 -19.41 -14.51 12.62
CA ASP A 133 -20.42 -15.52 12.95
C ASP A 133 -19.89 -16.94 12.74
N LEU A 134 -19.22 -17.20 11.61
CA LEU A 134 -18.70 -18.55 11.33
C LEU A 134 -17.67 -19.00 12.38
N TYR A 135 -16.85 -18.08 12.88
CA TYR A 135 -15.83 -18.38 13.89
C TYR A 135 -16.32 -18.20 15.33
N ASP A 136 -17.62 -17.91 15.53
CA ASP A 136 -18.25 -17.65 16.84
C ASP A 136 -17.55 -16.52 17.61
N LEU A 137 -17.32 -15.40 16.92
CA LEU A 137 -16.64 -14.22 17.44
C LEU A 137 -17.63 -13.09 17.74
N PRO A 138 -17.34 -12.20 18.70
CA PRO A 138 -18.18 -11.03 18.98
C PRO A 138 -18.37 -10.14 17.75
N GLN A 139 -19.60 -9.70 17.54
CA GLN A 139 -19.99 -8.89 16.39
C GLN A 139 -19.43 -7.46 16.45
N GLU A 140 -19.10 -6.98 17.63
CA GLU A 140 -18.48 -5.68 17.90
C GLU A 140 -17.13 -5.54 17.17
N LEU A 141 -16.45 -6.67 16.90
CA LEU A 141 -15.18 -6.70 16.17
C LEU A 141 -15.31 -6.24 14.72
N LYS A 142 -16.52 -6.16 14.15
CA LYS A 142 -16.75 -5.60 12.80
C LYS A 142 -16.33 -4.13 12.68
N TYR A 143 -16.18 -3.43 13.79
CA TYR A 143 -15.67 -2.06 13.82
C TYR A 143 -14.15 -1.95 14.01
N LEU A 144 -13.40 -3.06 14.09
CA LEU A 144 -11.93 -3.00 14.03
C LEU A 144 -11.43 -2.29 12.76
N PRO A 145 -11.93 -2.61 11.54
CA PRO A 145 -11.57 -1.88 10.32
C PRO A 145 -11.85 -0.37 10.34
N VAL A 146 -12.77 0.11 11.19
CA VAL A 146 -13.03 1.55 11.38
C VAL A 146 -11.83 2.24 12.03
N ILE A 147 -11.25 1.61 13.06
CA ILE A 147 -10.06 2.15 13.75
C ILE A 147 -8.75 1.79 13.03
N GLU A 148 -8.71 0.73 12.24
CA GLU A 148 -7.50 0.28 11.54
C GLU A 148 -7.26 1.07 10.26
N SER A 149 -8.28 1.23 9.41
CA SER A 149 -8.10 1.83 8.09
C SER A 149 -9.14 2.85 7.68
N ALA A 150 -10.09 3.18 8.58
CA ALA A 150 -11.29 3.93 8.25
C ALA A 150 -12.06 3.31 7.06
N LEU A 151 -12.11 1.97 7.02
CA LEU A 151 -12.71 1.18 5.93
C LEU A 151 -12.06 1.38 4.54
N ASN A 152 -10.78 1.77 4.50
CA ASN A 152 -10.02 1.83 3.25
C ASN A 152 -9.32 0.48 2.97
N PRO A 153 -9.68 -0.25 1.90
CA PRO A 153 -9.07 -1.53 1.57
C PRO A 153 -7.66 -1.41 0.97
N VAL A 154 -7.23 -0.22 0.55
CA VAL A 154 -5.87 0.00 0.02
C VAL A 154 -4.96 0.77 0.97
N ALA A 155 -5.42 1.05 2.20
CA ALA A 155 -4.64 1.74 3.22
C ALA A 155 -3.32 1.02 3.50
N VAL A 156 -2.24 1.79 3.67
CA VAL A 156 -0.93 1.29 4.04
C VAL A 156 -0.37 2.17 5.16
N SER A 157 -0.14 1.59 6.34
CA SER A 157 0.48 2.33 7.44
C SER A 157 1.94 2.64 7.16
N ARG A 158 2.52 3.56 7.93
CA ARG A 158 3.97 3.84 7.91
C ARG A 158 4.83 2.59 8.16
N GLN A 159 4.32 1.62 8.92
CA GLN A 159 5.01 0.35 9.21
C GLN A 159 4.76 -0.74 8.15
N GLY A 160 3.90 -0.48 7.16
CA GLY A 160 3.57 -1.44 6.10
C GLY A 160 2.43 -2.41 6.42
N ALA A 161 1.66 -2.13 7.48
CA ALA A 161 0.35 -2.75 7.68
C ALA A 161 -0.56 -2.37 6.51
N THR A 162 -1.43 -3.27 6.04
CA THR A 162 -2.16 -3.04 4.78
C THR A 162 -3.60 -3.54 4.83
N GLY A 163 -4.49 -2.77 4.19
CA GLY A 163 -5.89 -3.11 3.95
C GLY A 163 -6.82 -2.82 5.11
N LEU A 164 -8.05 -3.33 5.02
CA LEU A 164 -9.13 -3.09 5.99
C LEU A 164 -8.71 -3.45 7.42
N TRP A 165 -8.06 -4.60 7.55
CA TRP A 165 -7.64 -5.17 8.82
C TRP A 165 -6.19 -4.83 9.19
N GLN A 166 -5.51 -3.97 8.41
CA GLN A 166 -4.13 -3.55 8.63
C GLN A 166 -3.17 -4.72 8.95
N PHE A 167 -3.19 -5.77 8.13
CA PHE A 167 -2.28 -6.88 8.31
C PHE A 167 -0.82 -6.49 8.02
N MET A 168 0.06 -6.76 8.97
CA MET A 168 1.50 -6.81 8.70
C MET A 168 1.80 -7.95 7.73
N LEU A 169 2.78 -7.77 6.83
CA LEU A 169 3.09 -8.75 5.78
C LEU A 169 3.39 -10.15 6.34
N GLY A 170 4.14 -10.23 7.44
CA GLY A 170 4.46 -11.50 8.10
C GLY A 170 3.22 -12.21 8.64
N THR A 171 2.39 -11.49 9.40
CA THR A 171 1.13 -12.00 9.95
C THR A 171 0.16 -12.41 8.85
N GLY A 172 -0.02 -11.58 7.82
CA GLY A 172 -0.90 -11.92 6.70
C GLY A 172 -0.50 -13.23 6.01
N LYS A 173 0.80 -13.48 5.82
CA LYS A 173 1.30 -14.75 5.27
C LYS A 173 1.00 -15.96 6.16
N ILE A 174 1.09 -15.82 7.48
CA ILE A 174 0.73 -16.89 8.44
C ILE A 174 -0.73 -17.29 8.23
N TYR A 175 -1.61 -16.32 8.02
CA TYR A 175 -3.03 -16.55 7.74
C TYR A 175 -3.35 -16.74 6.24
N GLY A 176 -2.35 -17.03 5.41
CA GLY A 176 -2.55 -17.46 4.03
C GLY A 176 -2.79 -16.34 3.01
N LEU A 177 -2.62 -15.07 3.40
CA LEU A 177 -2.72 -13.94 2.48
C LEU A 177 -1.47 -13.83 1.61
N LYS A 178 -1.68 -13.87 0.29
CA LYS A 178 -0.61 -13.77 -0.71
C LYS A 178 -0.22 -12.33 -0.99
N ASN A 179 1.06 -12.14 -1.30
CA ASN A 179 1.62 -10.86 -1.72
C ASN A 179 2.72 -11.10 -2.76
N ASN A 180 2.58 -10.48 -3.92
CA ASN A 180 3.58 -10.48 -5.01
C ASN A 180 3.51 -9.15 -5.77
N SER A 181 4.21 -8.97 -6.89
CA SER A 181 4.23 -7.68 -7.61
C SER A 181 2.87 -7.20 -8.12
N LEU A 182 1.92 -8.10 -8.38
CA LEU A 182 0.60 -7.80 -8.94
C LEU A 182 -0.54 -7.90 -7.92
N ILE A 183 -0.40 -8.76 -6.91
CA ILE A 183 -1.44 -9.06 -5.92
C ILE A 183 -0.98 -8.71 -4.51
N ASP A 184 -1.88 -8.14 -3.71
CA ASP A 184 -1.77 -8.05 -2.25
C ASP A 184 -3.13 -8.39 -1.61
N GLU A 185 -3.32 -9.64 -1.19
CA GLU A 185 -4.59 -10.14 -0.66
C GLU A 185 -4.94 -9.56 0.72
N ARG A 186 -4.02 -8.83 1.36
CA ARG A 186 -4.35 -8.02 2.54
C ARG A 186 -5.35 -6.91 2.21
N ARG A 187 -5.42 -6.51 0.95
CA ARG A 187 -6.37 -5.53 0.43
C ARG A 187 -7.72 -6.16 0.04
N ASP A 188 -7.77 -7.47 -0.15
CA ASP A 188 -9.00 -8.19 -0.52
C ASP A 188 -9.98 -8.18 0.66
N PRO A 189 -11.19 -7.59 0.55
CA PRO A 189 -12.11 -7.47 1.67
C PRO A 189 -12.56 -8.81 2.23
N VAL A 190 -12.70 -9.84 1.41
CA VAL A 190 -13.14 -11.16 1.88
C VAL A 190 -11.95 -11.89 2.50
N LYS A 191 -10.87 -12.10 1.75
CA LYS A 191 -9.73 -12.90 2.24
C LYS A 191 -9.12 -12.32 3.51
N SER A 192 -8.95 -11.00 3.58
CA SER A 192 -8.39 -10.35 4.78
C SER A 192 -9.32 -10.48 5.99
N THR A 193 -10.63 -10.41 5.82
CA THR A 193 -11.60 -10.61 6.90
C THR A 193 -11.56 -12.02 7.48
N TRP A 194 -11.53 -13.03 6.61
CA TRP A 194 -11.45 -14.42 7.04
C TRP A 194 -10.10 -14.75 7.71
N ALA A 195 -9.02 -14.08 7.29
CA ALA A 195 -7.75 -14.13 7.99
C ALA A 195 -7.82 -13.43 9.37
N ALA A 196 -8.48 -12.27 9.46
CA ALA A 196 -8.64 -11.52 10.71
C ALA A 196 -9.46 -12.29 11.74
N ALA A 197 -10.58 -12.91 11.34
CA ALA A 197 -11.39 -13.73 12.22
C ALA A 197 -10.56 -14.87 12.84
N ARG A 198 -9.79 -15.61 12.03
CA ARG A 198 -8.89 -16.65 12.55
C ARG A 198 -7.81 -16.09 13.47
N TYR A 199 -7.23 -14.95 13.13
CA TYR A 199 -6.21 -14.33 13.98
C TYR A 199 -6.77 -13.88 15.34
N LEU A 200 -7.94 -13.25 15.35
CA LEU A 200 -8.63 -12.84 16.57
C LEU A 200 -9.02 -14.04 17.43
N LYS A 201 -9.46 -15.14 16.81
CA LYS A 201 -9.72 -16.40 17.49
C LYS A 201 -8.46 -16.96 18.16
N ASP A 202 -7.36 -17.04 17.43
CA ASP A 202 -6.09 -17.54 18.00
C ASP A 202 -5.59 -16.67 19.16
N LEU A 203 -5.79 -15.35 19.09
CA LEU A 203 -5.48 -14.45 20.20
C LEU A 203 -6.43 -14.69 21.40
N TYR A 204 -7.71 -14.92 21.15
CA TYR A 204 -8.67 -15.22 22.22
C TYR A 204 -8.34 -16.56 22.91
N ASP A 205 -7.94 -17.59 22.16
CA ASP A 205 -7.47 -18.86 22.71
C ASP A 205 -6.29 -18.69 23.68
N ILE A 206 -5.49 -17.62 23.53
CA ILE A 206 -4.38 -17.28 24.43
C ILE A 206 -4.85 -16.47 25.65
N TYR A 207 -5.64 -15.42 25.42
CA TYR A 207 -5.90 -14.40 26.44
C TYR A 207 -7.22 -14.58 27.19
N GLN A 208 -8.23 -15.18 26.55
CA GLN A 208 -9.59 -15.38 27.09
C GLN A 208 -10.25 -14.08 27.58
N ASP A 209 -9.76 -12.93 27.10
CA ASP A 209 -10.25 -11.59 27.40
C ASP A 209 -10.18 -10.73 26.15
N TRP A 210 -11.31 -10.19 25.71
CA TRP A 210 -11.39 -9.46 24.43
C TRP A 210 -10.61 -8.14 24.45
N ASN A 211 -10.51 -7.46 25.60
CA ASN A 211 -9.75 -6.21 25.69
C ASN A 211 -8.23 -6.49 25.55
N LEU A 212 -7.75 -7.59 26.10
CA LEU A 212 -6.37 -8.07 25.87
C LEU A 212 -6.15 -8.54 24.44
N VAL A 213 -7.13 -9.21 23.82
CA VAL A 213 -7.06 -9.57 22.39
C VAL A 213 -6.91 -8.34 21.51
N LEU A 214 -7.73 -7.31 21.72
CA LEU A 214 -7.64 -6.04 20.99
C LEU A 214 -6.27 -5.39 21.19
N ALA A 215 -5.77 -5.34 22.42
CA ALA A 215 -4.44 -4.81 22.70
C ALA A 215 -3.32 -5.63 22.04
N ALA A 216 -3.44 -6.97 22.02
CA ALA A 216 -2.50 -7.87 21.37
C ALA A 216 -2.56 -7.78 19.84
N TYR A 217 -3.73 -7.52 19.27
CA TYR A 217 -3.89 -7.28 17.84
C TYR A 217 -3.06 -6.06 17.39
N ASN A 218 -3.12 -4.97 18.15
CA ASN A 218 -2.38 -3.74 17.88
C ASN A 218 -0.86 -3.86 18.08
N CYS A 219 -0.42 -4.34 19.24
CA CYS A 219 1.01 -4.29 19.61
C CYS A 219 1.75 -5.63 19.64
N GLY A 220 1.04 -6.70 19.27
CA GLY A 220 1.53 -8.07 19.25
C GLY A 220 1.50 -8.76 20.62
N PRO A 221 1.28 -10.09 20.66
CA PRO A 221 1.14 -10.85 21.90
C PRO A 221 2.40 -10.81 22.79
N GLY A 222 3.58 -10.69 22.17
CA GLY A 222 4.85 -10.57 22.92
C GLY A 222 4.92 -9.32 23.81
N THR A 223 4.31 -8.21 23.38
CA THR A 223 4.26 -6.96 24.13
C THR A 223 3.28 -7.07 25.30
N ILE A 224 2.10 -7.64 25.06
CA ILE A 224 1.10 -7.91 26.10
C ILE A 224 1.66 -8.85 27.17
N ASN A 225 2.33 -9.93 26.78
CA ASN A 225 2.93 -10.87 27.73
C ASN A 225 4.02 -10.20 28.60
N LYS A 226 4.75 -9.21 28.07
CA LYS A 226 5.69 -8.40 28.86
C LYS A 226 4.97 -7.45 29.82
N ALA A 227 3.81 -6.91 29.45
CA ALA A 227 3.00 -6.06 30.33
C ALA A 227 2.38 -6.87 31.48
N ILE A 228 1.76 -8.02 31.17
CA ILE A 228 1.21 -8.97 32.17
C ILE A 228 2.27 -9.34 33.21
N ARG A 229 3.48 -9.72 32.77
CA ARG A 229 4.59 -10.05 33.71
C ARG A 229 4.99 -8.88 34.60
N ARG A 230 5.00 -7.65 34.08
CA ARG A 230 5.34 -6.44 34.87
C ARG A 230 4.22 -6.06 35.84
N ALA A 231 2.98 -6.41 35.53
CA ALA A 231 1.81 -6.21 36.38
C ALA A 231 1.58 -7.34 37.39
N GLY A 232 2.56 -8.22 37.62
CA GLY A 232 2.44 -9.31 38.59
C GLY A 232 1.51 -10.45 38.15
N GLY A 233 1.24 -10.58 36.84
CA GLY A 233 0.41 -11.65 36.29
C GLY A 233 -1.06 -11.29 36.10
N ALA A 234 -1.45 -10.03 36.29
CA ALA A 234 -2.81 -9.57 36.00
C ALA A 234 -3.17 -9.76 34.51
N THR A 235 -4.36 -10.30 34.25
CA THR A 235 -4.89 -10.59 32.90
C THR A 235 -6.12 -9.75 32.56
N ASP A 236 -6.21 -8.55 33.14
CA ASP A 236 -7.22 -7.55 32.79
C ASP A 236 -6.53 -6.36 32.10
N TYR A 237 -7.06 -5.94 30.96
CA TYR A 237 -6.52 -4.82 30.18
C TYR A 237 -6.42 -3.55 31.01
N TRP A 238 -7.46 -3.20 31.77
CA TRP A 238 -7.51 -1.95 32.53
C TRP A 238 -6.50 -1.94 33.68
N THR A 239 -6.26 -3.11 34.28
CA THR A 239 -5.24 -3.30 35.32
C THR A 239 -3.83 -3.18 34.75
N ILE A 240 -3.56 -3.74 33.56
CA ILE A 240 -2.22 -3.67 32.94
C ILE A 240 -1.98 -2.40 32.11
N TYR A 241 -3.00 -1.55 31.97
CA TYR A 241 -3.03 -0.38 31.10
C TYR A 241 -1.76 0.48 31.18
N ASN A 242 -1.29 0.79 32.39
CA ASN A 242 -0.10 1.64 32.59
C ASN A 242 1.23 0.98 32.21
N TYR A 243 1.24 -0.32 31.93
CA TYR A 243 2.41 -1.04 31.44
C TYR A 243 2.45 -1.15 29.92
N LEU A 244 1.39 -0.76 29.22
CA LEU A 244 1.28 -0.84 27.77
C LEU A 244 1.93 0.37 27.07
N PRO A 245 2.37 0.22 25.80
CA PRO A 245 2.78 1.36 24.97
C PRO A 245 1.69 2.43 24.87
N LYS A 246 2.09 3.69 24.66
CA LYS A 246 1.15 4.82 24.58
C LYS A 246 0.06 4.64 23.51
N GLU A 247 0.46 4.15 22.34
CA GLU A 247 -0.44 3.82 21.24
C GLU A 247 -1.48 2.77 21.65
N THR A 248 -1.03 1.67 22.25
CA THR A 248 -1.91 0.57 22.66
C THR A 248 -2.88 0.97 23.77
N ARG A 249 -2.47 1.86 24.67
CA ARG A 249 -3.35 2.44 25.71
C ARG A 249 -4.54 3.18 25.08
N GLY A 250 -4.34 3.83 23.94
CA GLY A 250 -5.40 4.50 23.19
C GLY A 250 -6.26 3.56 22.34
N TYR A 251 -5.76 2.38 22.03
CA TYR A 251 -6.37 1.48 21.05
C TYR A 251 -7.72 0.90 21.52
N VAL A 252 -7.80 0.33 22.73
CA VAL A 252 -9.06 -0.22 23.26
C VAL A 252 -10.10 0.89 23.50
N PRO A 253 -9.76 2.05 24.11
CA PRO A 253 -10.68 3.19 24.19
C PRO A 253 -11.17 3.68 22.83
N ALA A 254 -10.30 3.72 21.81
CA ALA A 254 -10.68 4.09 20.45
C ALA A 254 -11.67 3.08 19.83
N PHE A 255 -11.47 1.78 20.08
CA PHE A 255 -12.39 0.73 19.64
C PHE A 255 -13.78 0.84 20.28
N ILE A 256 -13.84 1.09 21.59
CA ILE A 256 -15.09 1.32 22.32
C ILE A 256 -15.80 2.56 21.75
N ALA A 257 -15.05 3.64 21.52
CA ALA A 257 -15.60 4.85 20.93
C ALA A 257 -16.11 4.65 19.49
N ALA A 258 -15.45 3.80 18.69
CA ALA A 258 -15.90 3.42 17.36
C ALA A 258 -17.24 2.66 17.42
N ASN A 259 -17.36 1.67 18.31
CA ASN A 259 -18.63 0.98 18.55
C ASN A 259 -19.74 1.94 18.95
N TYR A 260 -19.46 2.85 19.87
CA TYR A 260 -20.40 3.87 20.32
C TYR A 260 -20.86 4.76 19.17
N ILE A 261 -19.93 5.37 18.42
CA ILE A 261 -20.33 6.35 17.39
C ILE A 261 -21.05 5.66 16.23
N MET A 262 -20.63 4.46 15.84
CA MET A 262 -21.28 3.73 14.75
C MET A 262 -22.69 3.25 15.14
N THR A 263 -22.96 3.09 16.44
CA THR A 263 -24.29 2.73 16.97
C THR A 263 -25.19 3.97 17.16
N TYR A 264 -24.65 5.05 17.70
CA TYR A 264 -25.40 6.24 18.12
C TYR A 264 -25.18 7.46 17.23
N TYR A 265 -24.71 7.30 15.99
CA TYR A 265 -24.38 8.43 15.10
C TYR A 265 -25.53 9.43 14.93
N CYS A 266 -26.79 8.96 14.89
CA CYS A 266 -27.99 9.80 14.81
C CYS A 266 -28.10 10.76 16.00
N GLU A 267 -27.72 10.31 17.20
CA GLU A 267 -27.75 11.10 18.44
C GLU A 267 -26.65 12.18 18.50
N HIS A 268 -25.76 12.19 17.51
CA HIS A 268 -24.72 13.18 17.30
C HIS A 268 -24.96 14.03 16.05
N ASP A 269 -26.17 13.98 15.47
CA ASP A 269 -26.55 14.71 14.26
C ASP A 269 -25.61 14.43 13.06
N ILE A 270 -25.04 13.22 13.01
CA ILE A 270 -24.28 12.74 11.87
C ILE A 270 -25.25 12.01 10.95
N CYS A 271 -25.25 12.31 9.66
CA CYS A 271 -25.99 11.52 8.67
C CYS A 271 -25.01 10.72 7.81
N PRO A 272 -25.33 9.46 7.45
CA PRO A 272 -24.55 8.70 6.48
C PRO A 272 -24.56 9.42 5.13
N MET A 273 -23.41 9.40 4.43
CA MET A 273 -23.41 9.76 3.01
C MET A 273 -24.11 8.66 2.20
N GLU A 274 -24.59 8.99 1.01
CA GLU A 274 -25.14 8.01 0.07
C GLU A 274 -24.01 7.39 -0.74
N THR A 275 -24.09 6.09 -1.02
CA THR A 275 -23.08 5.39 -1.83
C THR A 275 -23.68 4.79 -3.10
N GLN A 276 -22.95 4.87 -4.20
CA GLN A 276 -23.17 4.20 -5.48
C GLN A 276 -22.40 2.88 -5.57
N LEU A 277 -21.82 2.39 -4.46
CA LEU A 277 -21.36 1.00 -4.43
C LEU A 277 -22.54 0.09 -4.77
N PRO A 278 -22.33 -0.91 -5.65
CA PRO A 278 -23.40 -1.77 -6.07
C PRO A 278 -23.97 -2.55 -4.89
N ASN A 279 -25.30 -2.55 -4.76
CA ASN A 279 -26.02 -3.27 -3.69
C ASN A 279 -25.73 -4.78 -3.69
N ALA A 280 -25.31 -5.34 -4.83
CA ALA A 280 -24.95 -6.74 -4.94
C ALA A 280 -23.80 -6.93 -5.94
N THR A 281 -22.87 -7.81 -5.58
CA THR A 281 -21.72 -8.19 -6.41
C THR A 281 -21.58 -9.69 -6.44
N ASP A 282 -20.98 -10.20 -7.50
CA ASP A 282 -20.61 -11.61 -7.65
C ASP A 282 -19.16 -11.70 -8.15
N THR A 283 -18.66 -12.92 -8.21
CA THR A 283 -17.27 -13.22 -8.50
C THR A 283 -17.14 -14.17 -9.68
N ILE A 284 -16.18 -13.89 -10.55
CA ILE A 284 -15.83 -14.72 -11.70
C ILE A 284 -14.40 -15.21 -11.53
N HIS A 285 -14.20 -16.50 -11.78
CA HIS A 285 -12.88 -17.09 -11.80
C HIS A 285 -12.15 -16.77 -13.10
N ILE A 286 -10.95 -16.19 -12.97
CA ILE A 286 -10.08 -15.81 -14.07
C ILE A 286 -8.87 -16.74 -14.09
N ASN A 287 -8.72 -17.47 -15.19
CA ASN A 287 -7.67 -18.48 -15.41
C ASN A 287 -6.70 -18.11 -16.56
N LYS A 288 -6.77 -16.88 -17.04
CA LYS A 288 -5.88 -16.29 -18.04
C LYS A 288 -5.50 -14.89 -17.60
N ASP A 289 -4.32 -14.42 -17.97
CA ASP A 289 -3.93 -13.04 -17.69
C ASP A 289 -4.96 -12.08 -18.31
N LEU A 290 -5.46 -11.15 -17.50
CA LEU A 290 -6.53 -10.22 -17.88
C LEU A 290 -6.21 -8.83 -17.37
N HIS A 291 -6.30 -7.82 -18.23
CA HIS A 291 -6.18 -6.43 -17.82
C HIS A 291 -7.56 -5.82 -17.53
N LEU A 292 -7.72 -5.06 -16.44
CA LEU A 292 -8.99 -4.47 -16.03
C LEU A 292 -9.59 -3.53 -17.10
N GLN A 293 -8.75 -2.81 -17.86
CA GLN A 293 -9.19 -2.01 -19.01
C GLN A 293 -9.93 -2.85 -20.07
N GLN A 294 -9.53 -4.11 -20.30
CA GLN A 294 -10.21 -4.97 -21.27
C GLN A 294 -11.66 -5.24 -20.84
N VAL A 295 -11.87 -5.44 -19.54
CA VAL A 295 -13.20 -5.62 -18.96
C VAL A 295 -14.00 -4.33 -19.04
N ALA A 296 -13.41 -3.22 -18.63
CA ALA A 296 -14.05 -1.90 -18.62
C ALA A 296 -14.60 -1.53 -20.01
N GLU A 297 -13.78 -1.69 -21.05
CA GLU A 297 -14.13 -1.31 -22.43
C GLU A 297 -15.19 -2.23 -23.04
N VAL A 298 -15.06 -3.55 -22.86
CA VAL A 298 -15.96 -4.51 -23.53
C VAL A 298 -17.30 -4.65 -22.79
N CYS A 299 -17.28 -4.53 -21.46
CA CYS A 299 -18.49 -4.63 -20.63
C CYS A 299 -19.13 -3.26 -20.34
N ASN A 300 -18.52 -2.16 -20.80
CA ASN A 300 -18.93 -0.79 -20.52
C ASN A 300 -19.06 -0.50 -19.01
N ILE A 301 -18.06 -0.93 -18.25
CA ILE A 301 -17.94 -0.69 -16.81
C ILE A 301 -16.90 0.41 -16.61
N ASN A 302 -17.17 1.33 -15.70
CA ASN A 302 -16.19 2.30 -15.29
C ASN A 302 -14.97 1.57 -14.67
N LEU A 303 -13.78 1.78 -15.24
CA LEU A 303 -12.53 1.10 -14.82
C LEU A 303 -12.24 1.25 -13.33
N ASP A 304 -12.56 2.42 -12.83
CA ASP A 304 -12.29 2.82 -11.49
C ASP A 304 -13.25 2.14 -10.48
N GLN A 305 -14.49 1.87 -10.89
CA GLN A 305 -15.44 1.02 -10.16
C GLN A 305 -14.92 -0.41 -10.09
N LEU A 306 -14.32 -0.86 -11.19
CA LEU A 306 -13.72 -2.18 -11.26
C LEU A 306 -12.52 -2.31 -10.31
N ARG A 307 -11.67 -1.27 -10.23
CA ARG A 307 -10.56 -1.20 -9.28
C ARG A 307 -11.04 -1.17 -7.82
N SER A 308 -12.09 -0.40 -7.51
CA SER A 308 -12.61 -0.29 -6.15
C SER A 308 -13.19 -1.60 -5.63
N LEU A 309 -13.81 -2.40 -6.50
CA LEU A 309 -14.29 -3.75 -6.18
C LEU A 309 -13.18 -4.81 -6.13
N ASN A 310 -12.01 -4.51 -6.71
CA ASN A 310 -10.89 -5.45 -6.78
C ASN A 310 -9.57 -4.85 -6.25
N PRO A 311 -9.53 -4.37 -4.99
CA PRO A 311 -8.40 -3.67 -4.41
C PRO A 311 -7.15 -4.55 -4.21
N GLN A 312 -7.29 -5.88 -4.31
CA GLN A 312 -6.19 -6.84 -4.22
C GLN A 312 -5.21 -6.73 -5.39
N TYR A 313 -5.64 -6.24 -6.55
CA TYR A 313 -4.76 -6.05 -7.69
C TYR A 313 -4.04 -4.70 -7.59
N LYS A 314 -2.73 -4.75 -7.30
CA LYS A 314 -1.88 -3.55 -7.17
C LYS A 314 -1.62 -2.83 -8.50
N LYS A 315 -1.91 -3.52 -9.60
CA LYS A 315 -1.86 -3.06 -10.98
C LYS A 315 -3.14 -3.55 -11.64
N ASP A 316 -3.49 -2.97 -12.78
CA ASP A 316 -4.69 -3.35 -13.54
C ASP A 316 -4.57 -4.72 -14.23
N ILE A 317 -3.76 -5.65 -13.71
CA ILE A 317 -3.49 -6.96 -14.29
C ILE A 317 -3.84 -8.04 -13.27
N ILE A 318 -4.74 -8.93 -13.69
CA ILE A 318 -5.09 -10.17 -13.00
C ILE A 318 -4.20 -11.29 -13.55
N PRO A 319 -3.30 -11.90 -12.76
CA PRO A 319 -2.35 -12.91 -13.24
C PRO A 319 -2.96 -14.31 -13.33
N GLY A 320 -4.09 -14.44 -14.03
CA GLY A 320 -4.85 -15.69 -14.13
C GLY A 320 -4.09 -16.86 -14.75
N ASN A 321 -3.02 -16.62 -15.53
CA ASN A 321 -2.18 -17.70 -16.05
C ASN A 321 -1.33 -18.40 -14.96
N SER A 322 -1.07 -17.71 -13.85
CA SER A 322 -0.22 -18.24 -12.78
C SER A 322 -1.03 -19.04 -11.76
N GLU A 323 -2.22 -18.54 -11.42
CA GLU A 323 -3.15 -19.16 -10.48
C GLU A 323 -4.57 -18.68 -10.73
N LEU A 324 -5.55 -19.47 -10.26
CA LEU A 324 -6.95 -19.09 -10.33
C LEU A 324 -7.20 -17.83 -9.50
N CYS A 325 -7.56 -16.75 -10.19
CA CYS A 325 -7.82 -15.44 -9.60
C CYS A 325 -9.32 -15.14 -9.61
N VAL A 326 -9.76 -14.20 -8.78
CA VAL A 326 -11.16 -13.80 -8.67
C VAL A 326 -11.33 -12.37 -9.14
N LEU A 327 -12.25 -12.15 -10.08
CA LEU A 327 -12.72 -10.82 -10.48
C LEU A 327 -14.11 -10.60 -9.90
N ARG A 328 -14.26 -9.59 -9.03
CA ARG A 328 -15.55 -9.15 -8.49
C ARG A 328 -16.17 -8.12 -9.44
N LEU A 329 -17.44 -8.30 -9.76
CA LEU A 329 -18.24 -7.41 -10.61
C LEU A 329 -19.56 -7.08 -9.92
N PRO A 330 -20.19 -5.93 -10.23
CA PRO A 330 -21.59 -5.72 -9.90
C PRO A 330 -22.45 -6.79 -10.58
N ASN A 331 -23.50 -7.27 -9.92
CA ASN A 331 -24.32 -8.39 -10.40
C ASN A 331 -24.85 -8.19 -11.83
N ASN A 332 -25.23 -6.97 -12.19
CA ASN A 332 -25.76 -6.64 -13.51
C ASN A 332 -24.73 -6.75 -14.65
N PHE A 333 -23.43 -6.84 -14.33
CA PHE A 333 -22.35 -7.00 -15.33
C PHE A 333 -21.78 -8.41 -15.41
N VAL A 334 -22.15 -9.31 -14.49
CA VAL A 334 -21.65 -10.69 -14.46
C VAL A 334 -22.03 -11.42 -15.75
N SER A 335 -23.31 -11.39 -16.12
CA SER A 335 -23.80 -12.01 -17.36
C SER A 335 -23.15 -11.39 -18.59
N THR A 336 -23.01 -10.07 -18.63
CA THR A 336 -22.33 -9.36 -19.74
C THR A 336 -20.88 -9.82 -19.91
N PHE A 337 -20.16 -10.02 -18.81
CA PHE A 337 -18.80 -10.55 -18.85
C PHE A 337 -18.78 -11.98 -19.41
N ILE A 338 -19.66 -12.85 -18.93
CA ILE A 338 -19.73 -14.25 -19.36
C ILE A 338 -20.04 -14.33 -20.87
N ASP A 339 -21.04 -13.58 -21.33
CA ASP A 339 -21.45 -13.56 -22.75
C ASP A 339 -20.36 -13.01 -23.67
N ARG A 340 -19.53 -12.09 -23.16
CA ARG A 340 -18.47 -11.41 -23.92
C ARG A 340 -17.06 -11.88 -23.55
N GLN A 341 -16.93 -13.00 -22.85
CA GLN A 341 -15.66 -13.42 -22.25
C GLN A 341 -14.53 -13.49 -23.29
N ASP A 342 -14.78 -14.11 -24.45
CA ASP A 342 -13.80 -14.21 -25.53
C ASP A 342 -13.41 -12.82 -26.08
N SER A 343 -14.38 -11.93 -26.24
CA SER A 343 -14.16 -10.55 -26.69
C SER A 343 -13.33 -9.75 -25.67
N VAL A 344 -13.58 -9.93 -24.36
CA VAL A 344 -12.80 -9.32 -23.28
C VAL A 344 -11.34 -9.73 -23.40
N PHE A 345 -11.05 -11.03 -23.46
CA PHE A 345 -9.66 -11.52 -23.57
C PHE A 345 -8.98 -11.11 -24.89
N ALA A 346 -9.75 -10.96 -25.97
CA ALA A 346 -9.25 -10.55 -27.28
C ALA A 346 -9.08 -9.02 -27.45
N TYR A 347 -9.60 -8.20 -26.53
CA TYR A 347 -9.53 -6.74 -26.63
C TYR A 347 -8.10 -6.22 -26.42
N LYS A 348 -7.42 -5.87 -27.51
CA LYS A 348 -6.09 -5.23 -27.52
C LYS A 348 -5.04 -5.86 -26.55
N PRO A 349 -4.87 -7.20 -26.52
CA PRO A 349 -3.98 -7.86 -25.57
C PRO A 349 -2.51 -7.42 -25.72
N ASN A 350 -2.06 -7.07 -26.92
CA ASN A 350 -0.69 -6.60 -27.16
C ASN A 350 -0.42 -5.20 -26.58
N GLU A 351 -1.48 -4.40 -26.36
CA GLU A 351 -1.38 -3.07 -25.74
C GLU A 351 -1.33 -3.19 -24.21
N TYR A 352 -2.20 -4.03 -23.64
CA TYR A 352 -2.37 -4.13 -22.19
C TYR A 352 -1.51 -5.20 -21.51
N LEU A 353 -1.15 -6.28 -22.21
CA LEU A 353 -0.34 -7.38 -21.69
C LEU A 353 1.05 -7.39 -22.35
N THR A 354 1.89 -6.44 -21.96
CA THR A 354 3.20 -6.18 -22.57
C THR A 354 4.29 -7.23 -22.27
N LYS A 355 3.95 -8.30 -21.53
CA LYS A 355 4.88 -9.37 -21.17
C LYS A 355 5.22 -10.22 -22.41
N ARG A 356 6.40 -9.97 -22.98
CA ARG A 356 6.93 -10.74 -24.11
C ARG A 356 7.23 -12.19 -23.71
N LYS A 357 6.76 -13.15 -24.49
CA LYS A 357 7.09 -14.59 -24.31
C LYS A 357 8.54 -14.89 -24.68
N THR A 358 9.04 -14.28 -25.75
CA THR A 358 10.40 -14.46 -26.26
C THR A 358 10.97 -13.13 -26.72
N VAL A 359 12.28 -12.96 -26.62
CA VAL A 359 13.00 -11.81 -27.15
C VAL A 359 14.22 -12.32 -27.88
N ALA A 360 14.39 -11.93 -29.14
CA ALA A 360 15.62 -12.21 -29.86
C ALA A 360 16.73 -11.29 -29.34
N ILE A 361 17.85 -11.86 -28.89
CA ILE A 361 19.06 -11.11 -28.58
C ILE A 361 19.79 -10.89 -29.90
N LYS A 362 19.84 -9.64 -30.37
CA LYS A 362 20.60 -9.32 -31.57
C LYS A 362 22.09 -9.44 -31.25
N GLU A 363 22.76 -10.45 -31.82
CA GLU A 363 24.21 -10.52 -31.76
C GLU A 363 24.81 -9.40 -32.60
N THR A 364 25.46 -8.43 -31.95
CA THR A 364 26.27 -7.43 -32.63
C THR A 364 27.57 -8.09 -33.06
N THR A 365 27.57 -8.87 -34.13
CA THR A 365 28.83 -9.21 -34.81
C THR A 365 29.42 -7.91 -35.30
N SER A 366 30.40 -7.38 -34.58
CA SER A 366 31.22 -6.27 -35.04
C SER A 366 31.98 -6.74 -36.28
N SER A 367 31.35 -6.58 -37.44
CA SER A 367 32.02 -6.63 -38.73
C SER A 367 33.02 -5.47 -38.76
N ARG A 368 34.20 -5.70 -38.18
CA ARG A 368 35.39 -4.91 -38.49
C ARG A 368 35.66 -5.14 -39.97
N ASN A 369 35.12 -4.26 -40.81
CA ASN A 369 35.60 -4.06 -42.17
C ASN A 369 37.08 -3.67 -42.09
N ARG A 370 37.98 -4.66 -42.05
CA ARG A 370 39.40 -4.48 -42.29
C ARG A 370 39.55 -4.16 -43.77
N SER A 371 39.55 -2.88 -44.10
CA SER A 371 40.10 -2.43 -45.39
C SER A 371 41.58 -2.81 -45.42
N SER A 372 41.92 -3.87 -46.15
CA SER A 372 43.29 -4.29 -46.39
C SER A 372 43.97 -3.29 -47.33
N LYS A 373 44.42 -2.14 -46.81
CA LYS A 373 45.49 -1.40 -47.49
C LYS A 373 46.74 -2.28 -47.40
N GLY A 374 47.09 -2.90 -48.53
CA GLY A 374 48.26 -3.75 -48.68
C GLY A 374 49.48 -3.09 -48.05
N THR A 375 50.09 -3.78 -47.10
CA THR A 375 51.27 -3.29 -46.41
C THR A 375 52.48 -3.42 -47.34
N LEU A 376 53.09 -2.30 -47.70
CA LEU A 376 54.27 -2.27 -48.57
C LEU A 376 55.52 -2.67 -47.76
N TYR A 377 56.43 -3.44 -48.37
CA TYR A 377 57.70 -3.81 -47.77
C TYR A 377 58.88 -3.41 -48.68
N HIS A 378 59.97 -2.96 -48.08
CA HIS A 378 61.24 -2.67 -48.74
C HIS A 378 62.33 -3.63 -48.23
N LYS A 379 62.97 -4.39 -49.14
CA LYS A 379 64.09 -5.28 -48.80
C LYS A 379 65.40 -4.49 -48.82
N ILE A 380 66.06 -4.40 -47.67
CA ILE A 380 67.31 -3.65 -47.46
C ILE A 380 68.43 -4.31 -48.28
N LYS A 381 69.11 -3.52 -49.12
CA LYS A 381 70.28 -3.92 -49.91
C LYS A 381 71.57 -3.44 -49.25
N GLN A 382 72.70 -4.00 -49.65
CA GLN A 382 74.00 -3.57 -49.15
C GLN A 382 74.27 -2.13 -49.60
N GLY A 383 74.56 -1.24 -48.65
CA GLY A 383 74.72 0.21 -48.88
C GLY A 383 73.47 1.04 -48.56
N ASP A 384 72.31 0.43 -48.31
CA ASP A 384 71.12 1.18 -47.89
C ASP A 384 71.30 1.73 -46.47
N THR A 385 70.81 2.95 -46.26
CA THR A 385 70.68 3.57 -44.94
C THR A 385 69.21 3.85 -44.62
N LEU A 386 68.85 3.91 -43.34
CA LEU A 386 67.49 4.27 -42.94
C LEU A 386 67.06 5.64 -43.49
N GLY A 387 67.99 6.60 -43.57
CA GLY A 387 67.73 7.90 -44.17
C GLY A 387 67.42 7.82 -45.65
N GLY A 388 68.20 7.04 -46.42
CA GLY A 388 67.96 6.84 -47.85
C GLY A 388 66.63 6.13 -48.12
N ILE A 389 66.31 5.09 -47.35
CA ILE A 389 65.03 4.36 -47.47
C ILE A 389 63.86 5.29 -47.09
N ALA A 390 63.97 6.02 -45.98
CA ALA A 390 62.94 6.94 -45.53
C ALA A 390 62.64 8.03 -46.58
N ALA A 391 63.68 8.64 -47.16
CA ALA A 391 63.55 9.62 -48.22
C ALA A 391 62.90 9.02 -49.49
N LYS A 392 63.32 7.82 -49.90
CA LYS A 392 62.76 7.11 -51.07
C LYS A 392 61.25 6.86 -50.98
N TYR A 393 60.75 6.60 -49.77
CA TYR A 393 59.33 6.34 -49.54
C TYR A 393 58.59 7.54 -48.93
N HIS A 394 59.23 8.70 -48.85
CA HIS A 394 58.67 9.93 -48.28
C HIS A 394 58.10 9.76 -46.85
N VAL A 395 58.73 8.90 -46.05
CA VAL A 395 58.40 8.72 -44.63
C VAL A 395 59.53 9.28 -43.76
N SER A 396 59.24 9.65 -42.52
CA SER A 396 60.31 10.04 -41.60
C SER A 396 61.09 8.82 -41.10
N ILE A 397 62.37 9.01 -40.78
CA ILE A 397 63.19 7.95 -40.18
C ILE A 397 62.58 7.47 -38.86
N SER A 398 62.00 8.39 -38.07
CA SER A 398 61.32 8.06 -36.81
C SER A 398 60.11 7.16 -37.02
N GLN A 399 59.26 7.46 -38.01
CA GLN A 399 58.12 6.60 -38.36
C GLN A 399 58.59 5.24 -38.85
N LEU A 400 59.60 5.19 -39.73
CA LEU A 400 60.14 3.95 -40.26
C LEU A 400 60.72 3.05 -39.15
N ARG A 401 61.42 3.66 -38.18
CA ARG A 401 61.96 2.97 -37.01
C ARG A 401 60.87 2.45 -36.10
N ASN A 402 59.89 3.28 -35.74
CA ASN A 402 58.78 2.88 -34.88
C ASN A 402 57.95 1.76 -35.51
N LEU A 403 57.68 1.87 -36.81
CA LEU A 403 56.88 0.89 -37.56
C LEU A 403 57.53 -0.50 -37.58
N ASN A 404 58.86 -0.57 -37.46
CA ASN A 404 59.68 -1.78 -37.55
C ASN A 404 60.42 -2.13 -36.25
N GLY A 405 60.19 -1.41 -35.15
CA GLY A 405 60.81 -1.66 -33.84
C GLY A 405 62.34 -1.44 -33.78
N ILE A 406 62.90 -0.56 -34.61
CA ILE A 406 64.36 -0.37 -34.72
C ILE A 406 64.85 0.67 -33.70
N LYS A 407 65.71 0.23 -32.78
CA LYS A 407 66.42 1.10 -31.82
C LYS A 407 67.79 1.48 -32.42
N GLY A 408 67.99 2.77 -32.71
CA GLY A 408 69.19 3.29 -33.37
C GLY A 408 69.09 3.32 -34.90
N ASN A 409 70.24 3.38 -35.58
CA ASN A 409 70.30 3.57 -37.04
C ASN A 409 70.79 2.32 -37.81
N ASN A 410 71.07 1.22 -37.12
CA ASN A 410 71.63 0.03 -37.73
C ASN A 410 70.55 -0.83 -38.39
N ILE A 411 70.70 -1.05 -39.69
CA ILE A 411 69.89 -1.98 -40.49
C ILE A 411 70.81 -3.01 -41.16
N ARG A 412 70.29 -4.22 -41.39
CA ARG A 412 71.05 -5.32 -42.00
C ARG A 412 70.51 -5.65 -43.37
N ALA A 413 71.40 -5.67 -44.37
CA ALA A 413 71.07 -6.10 -45.72
C ALA A 413 70.44 -7.50 -45.73
N GLY A 414 69.46 -7.70 -46.60
CA GLY A 414 68.68 -8.93 -46.74
C GLY A 414 67.36 -8.94 -45.96
N LYS A 415 67.19 -8.11 -44.92
CA LYS A 415 65.93 -7.99 -44.17
C LYS A 415 64.94 -7.03 -44.84
N SER A 416 63.65 -7.17 -44.55
CA SER A 416 62.59 -6.29 -45.06
C SER A 416 62.07 -5.33 -44.00
N LEU A 417 61.86 -4.08 -44.39
CA LEU A 417 61.19 -3.06 -43.59
C LEU A 417 59.78 -2.85 -44.11
N ARG A 418 58.83 -2.79 -43.19
CA ARG A 418 57.47 -2.35 -43.46
C ARG A 418 57.46 -0.85 -43.73
N ILE A 419 56.79 -0.45 -44.81
CA ILE A 419 56.60 0.93 -45.24
C ILE A 419 55.10 1.24 -45.17
N ARG A 420 54.74 2.41 -44.64
CA ARG A 420 53.36 2.85 -44.53
C ARG A 420 53.22 4.34 -44.75
#